data_AF-A0A3D5D2Y0-F1
#
_entry.id   AF-A0A3D5D2Y0-F1
#
_cell.length_a   1.000
_cell.length_b   1.000
_cell.length_c   1.000
_cell.angle_alpha   90.00
_cell.angle_beta   90.00
_cell.angle_gamma   90.00
#
_symmetry.space_group_name_H-M   'P 1'
#
loop_
_entity.id
_entity.type
_entity.pdbx_description
1 polymer ?
#
loop_
_entity_poly.entity_id
_entity_poly.type
_entity_poly.pdbx_seq_one_letter_code
_entity_poly.pdbx_strand_id
1 'polypeptide(L)'
;NIMYRETGHGIENPYQLHLTNATEHNQRYQVRARGIDGLRVESEQILTAASTEEILVPLSLSVPASDLQGSHRIQIEVTALSNDGKPNGEQVSTNSTFYLP
;
A
#
# COMPACT_ATOMS: atom_id res chain seq x y z
N ASN A 1 -19.05 -5.54 -2.03
CA ASN A 1 -17.68 -5.01 -2.17
C ASN A 1 -17.40 -4.83 -3.65
N ILE A 2 -17.01 -3.63 -4.07
CA ILE A 2 -16.47 -3.41 -5.41
C ILE A 2 -15.05 -3.99 -5.38
N MET A 3 -14.79 -5.02 -6.17
CA MET A 3 -13.48 -5.70 -6.20
C MET A 3 -12.44 -4.88 -7.00
N TYR A 4 -12.90 -4.12 -8.00
CA TYR A 4 -12.07 -3.26 -8.84
C TYR A 4 -12.91 -2.12 -9.44
N ARG A 5 -12.24 -1.07 -9.92
CA ARG A 5 -12.81 -0.02 -10.78
C ARG A 5 -11.96 0.17 -12.03
N GLU A 6 -12.61 0.37 -13.17
CA GLU A 6 -11.95 0.82 -14.40
C GLU A 6 -11.81 2.35 -14.36
N THR A 7 -10.63 2.84 -14.69
CA THR A 7 -10.30 4.28 -14.72
C THR A 7 -9.59 4.61 -16.02
N GLY A 8 -9.42 5.91 -16.32
CA GLY A 8 -8.62 6.34 -17.47
C GLY A 8 -7.14 5.91 -17.42
N HIS A 9 -6.64 5.46 -16.25
CA HIS A 9 -5.26 5.03 -16.05
C HIS A 9 -5.09 3.50 -15.96
N GLY A 10 -6.19 2.74 -16.07
CA GLY A 10 -6.20 1.28 -15.96
C GLY A 10 -7.16 0.76 -14.90
N ILE A 11 -6.84 -0.41 -14.35
CA ILE A 11 -7.65 -1.08 -13.32
C ILE A 11 -7.14 -0.66 -11.95
N GLU A 12 -8.06 -0.33 -11.05
CA GLU A 12 -7.73 0.01 -9.67
C GLU A 12 -8.48 -0.91 -8.68
N ASN A 13 -7.76 -1.40 -7.67
CA ASN A 13 -8.30 -2.19 -6.58
C ASN A 13 -8.21 -1.39 -5.26
N PRO A 14 -9.31 -1.23 -4.52
CA PRO A 14 -9.29 -0.61 -3.20
C PRO A 14 -8.90 -1.62 -2.10
N TYR A 15 -8.16 -1.13 -1.11
CA TYR A 15 -7.72 -1.87 0.07
C TYR A 15 -7.87 -1.00 1.32
N GLN A 16 -7.78 -1.63 2.49
CA GLN A 16 -7.68 -0.95 3.77
C GLN A 16 -6.47 -1.50 4.52
N LEU A 17 -5.48 -0.63 4.73
CA LEU A 17 -4.31 -0.94 5.54
C LEU A 17 -4.64 -0.68 7.00
N HIS A 18 -4.36 -1.67 7.84
CA HIS A 18 -4.42 -1.54 9.29
C HIS A 18 -3.00 -1.42 9.81
N LEU A 19 -2.66 -0.27 10.37
CA LEU A 19 -1.30 0.05 10.80
C LEU A 19 -1.30 0.39 12.29
N THR A 20 -0.45 -0.30 13.05
CA THR A 20 -0.20 -0.01 14.47
C THR A 20 1.23 0.47 14.62
N ASN A 21 1.41 1.67 15.16
CA ASN A 21 2.70 2.12 15.65
C ASN A 21 2.92 1.56 17.05
N ALA A 22 3.68 0.47 17.16
CA ALA A 22 3.99 -0.16 18.44
C ALA A 22 5.10 0.56 19.24
N THR A 23 5.60 1.70 18.77
CA THR A 23 6.68 2.45 19.42
C THR A 23 6.13 3.57 20.32
N GLU A 24 6.94 4.00 21.29
CA GLU A 24 6.61 5.09 22.22
C GLU A 24 6.83 6.49 21.63
N HIS A 25 7.08 6.60 20.32
CA HIS A 25 7.33 7.86 19.62
C HIS A 25 6.50 7.95 18.34
N ASN A 26 6.31 9.17 17.82
CA ASN A 26 5.64 9.37 16.53
C ASN A 26 6.50 8.78 15.41
N GLN A 27 5.84 8.11 14.46
CA GLN A 27 6.51 7.45 13.34
C GLN A 27 5.97 7.94 12.01
N ARG A 28 6.84 7.91 11.01
CA ARG A 28 6.50 8.10 9.60
C ARG A 28 6.80 6.82 8.85
N TYR A 29 5.91 6.43 7.95
CA TYR A 29 6.03 5.20 7.18
C TYR A 29 5.89 5.47 5.69
N GLN A 30 6.65 4.77 4.86
CA GLN A 30 6.44 4.71 3.42
C GLN A 30 5.72 3.41 3.04
N VAL A 31 4.62 3.54 2.30
CA VAL A 31 3.89 2.42 1.70
C VAL A 31 4.32 2.21 0.26
N ARG A 32 4.62 0.96 -0.11
CA ARG A 32 4.87 0.53 -1.49
C ARG A 32 4.11 -0.75 -1.78
N ALA A 33 3.95 -1.06 -3.06
CA ALA A 33 3.37 -2.33 -3.51
C ALA A 33 4.19 -2.91 -4.67
N ARG A 34 4.25 -4.25 -4.75
CA ARG A 34 4.93 -4.99 -5.83
C ARG A 34 4.22 -6.31 -6.14
N GLY A 35 4.65 -6.95 -7.23
CA GLY A 35 4.18 -8.29 -7.63
C GLY A 35 3.53 -8.33 -9.01
N ILE A 36 3.21 -7.17 -9.57
CA ILE A 36 2.72 -6.99 -10.95
C ILE A 36 3.49 -5.84 -11.57
N ASP A 37 3.88 -5.99 -12.83
CA ASP A 37 4.55 -4.94 -13.57
C ASP A 37 3.63 -3.72 -13.73
N GLY A 38 4.16 -2.54 -13.41
CA GLY A 38 3.40 -1.30 -13.48
C GLY A 38 2.43 -1.06 -12.31
N LEU A 39 2.42 -1.90 -11.27
CA LEU A 39 1.63 -1.67 -10.05
C LEU A 39 2.03 -0.36 -9.37
N ARG A 40 1.06 0.51 -9.06
CA ARG A 40 1.25 1.79 -8.39
C ARG A 40 0.38 1.92 -7.15
N VAL A 41 0.85 2.73 -6.20
CA VAL A 41 0.07 3.21 -5.06
C VAL A 41 -0.44 4.61 -5.42
N GLU A 42 -1.75 4.75 -5.62
CA GLU A 42 -2.40 6.01 -6.03
C GLU A 42 -2.77 6.90 -4.85
N SER A 43 -2.94 6.33 -3.66
CA SER A 43 -3.21 7.08 -2.42
C SER A 43 -1.93 7.65 -1.80
N GLU A 44 -2.07 8.36 -0.67
CA GLU A 44 -0.93 8.87 0.09
C GLU A 44 0.04 7.74 0.48
N GLN A 45 1.32 7.91 0.12
CA GLN A 45 2.35 6.91 0.33
C GLN A 45 3.15 7.14 1.62
N ILE A 46 3.01 8.30 2.23
CA ILE A 46 3.71 8.65 3.48
C ILE A 46 2.66 8.78 4.57
N LEU A 47 2.67 7.83 5.50
CA LEU A 47 1.74 7.80 6.62
C LEU A 47 2.43 8.34 7.86
N THR A 48 1.67 8.98 8.74
CA THR A 48 2.13 9.36 10.07
C THR A 48 1.21 8.70 11.09
N ALA A 49 1.80 8.11 12.13
CA ALA A 49 1.07 7.59 13.27
C ALA A 49 1.74 8.09 14.56
N ALA A 50 0.94 8.57 15.49
CA ALA A 50 1.41 8.97 16.81
C ALA A 50 1.90 7.77 17.61
N SER A 51 2.60 8.04 18.72
CA SER A 51 3.03 7.02 19.68
C SER A 51 1.87 6.09 20.06
N THR A 52 2.09 4.77 19.97
CA THR A 52 1.10 3.72 20.30
C THR A 52 -0.21 3.76 19.51
N GLU A 53 -0.29 4.54 18.42
CA GLU A 53 -1.52 4.74 17.65
C GLU A 53 -1.80 3.59 16.69
N GLU A 54 -3.08 3.31 16.52
CA GLU A 54 -3.63 2.41 15.50
C GLU A 54 -4.47 3.21 14.51
N ILE A 55 -4.11 3.14 13.22
CA ILE A 55 -4.81 3.86 12.15
C ILE A 55 -5.30 2.91 11.07
N LEU A 56 -6.45 3.26 10.48
CA LEU A 56 -7.03 2.59 9.32
C LEU A 56 -6.87 3.51 8.10
N VAL A 57 -6.08 3.06 7.14
CA VAL A 57 -5.71 3.86 5.97
C VAL A 57 -6.32 3.25 4.70
N PRO A 58 -7.20 3.97 4.00
CA PRO A 58 -7.65 3.54 2.68
C PRO A 58 -6.49 3.59 1.70
N LEU A 59 -6.26 2.49 0.98
CA LEU A 59 -5.18 2.32 0.03
C LEU A 59 -5.76 2.00 -1.35
N SER A 60 -5.35 2.74 -2.37
CA SER A 60 -5.74 2.49 -3.76
C SER A 60 -4.53 2.01 -4.54
N LEU A 61 -4.61 0.82 -5.13
CA LEU A 61 -3.57 0.31 -6.02
C LEU A 61 -4.08 0.26 -7.45
N SER A 62 -3.25 0.64 -8.42
CA SER A 62 -3.59 0.60 -9.84
C SER A 62 -2.58 -0.21 -10.65
N VAL A 63 -3.05 -0.81 -11.73
CA VAL A 63 -2.21 -1.36 -12.79
C VAL A 63 -2.70 -0.75 -14.11
N PRO A 64 -1.80 -0.26 -14.99
CA PRO A 64 -2.14 0.15 -16.35
C PRO A 64 -2.92 -0.92 -17.11
N ALA A 65 -3.58 -0.53 -18.20
CA ALA A 65 -4.19 -1.51 -19.11
C ALA A 65 -3.15 -2.58 -19.49
N SER A 66 -3.54 -3.84 -19.29
CA SER A 66 -2.70 -5.01 -19.51
C SER A 66 -3.57 -6.17 -19.98
N ASP A 67 -2.97 -7.17 -20.62
CA ASP A 67 -3.67 -8.39 -21.04
C ASP A 67 -3.80 -9.43 -19.92
N LEU A 68 -3.31 -9.11 -18.71
CA LEU A 68 -3.43 -9.98 -17.54
C LEU A 68 -4.88 -10.00 -17.04
N GLN A 69 -5.33 -11.17 -16.59
CA GLN A 69 -6.69 -11.41 -16.12
C GLN A 69 -6.67 -12.29 -14.87
N GLY A 70 -7.67 -12.08 -14.00
CA GLY A 70 -7.86 -12.84 -12.78
C GLY A 70 -7.08 -12.30 -11.58
N SER A 71 -6.83 -13.18 -10.62
CA SER A 71 -6.23 -12.85 -9.33
C SER A 71 -4.72 -13.04 -9.33
N HIS A 72 -3.99 -11.98 -9.00
CA HIS A 72 -2.54 -11.94 -8.93
C HIS A 72 -2.08 -11.66 -7.51
N ARG A 73 -1.07 -12.38 -7.04
CA ARG A 73 -0.47 -12.13 -5.74
C ARG A 73 0.35 -10.85 -5.79
N ILE A 74 0.12 -9.98 -4.82
CA ILE A 74 0.91 -8.78 -4.59
C ILE A 74 1.44 -8.77 -3.16
N GLN A 75 2.42 -7.91 -2.92
CA GLN A 75 2.94 -7.64 -1.59
C GLN A 75 2.88 -6.14 -1.34
N ILE A 76 2.21 -5.76 -0.24
CA ILE A 76 2.21 -4.40 0.27
C ILE A 76 3.32 -4.32 1.32
N GLU A 77 4.10 -3.26 1.26
CA GLU A 77 5.26 -3.04 2.10
C GLU A 77 5.14 -1.71 2.83
N VAL A 78 5.39 -1.75 4.13
CA VAL A 78 5.40 -0.56 4.98
C VAL A 78 6.79 -0.47 5.60
N THR A 79 7.49 0.62 5.31
CA THR A 79 8.87 0.86 5.76
C THR A 79 8.89 2.07 6.67
N ALA A 80 9.43 1.95 7.88
CA ALA A 80 9.59 3.11 8.75
C ALA A 80 10.66 4.06 8.20
N LEU A 81 10.43 5.35 8.39
CA LEU A 81 11.29 6.42 7.92
C LEU A 81 12.00 7.08 9.09
N SER A 82 13.27 7.41 8.92
CA SER A 82 14.01 8.28 9.81
C SER A 82 13.51 9.73 9.71
N ASN A 83 13.96 10.57 10.63
CA ASN A 83 13.60 11.99 10.68
C ASN A 83 13.98 12.75 9.40
N ASP A 84 15.04 12.34 8.69
CA ASP A 84 15.44 12.90 7.40
C ASP A 84 14.66 12.31 6.20
N GLY A 85 13.63 11.49 6.46
CA GLY A 85 12.72 10.94 5.47
C GLY A 85 13.25 9.75 4.69
N LYS A 86 14.38 9.15 5.10
CA LYS A 86 14.94 7.95 4.47
C LYS A 86 14.42 6.68 5.15
N PRO A 87 14.38 5.53 4.46
CA PRO A 87 14.14 4.25 5.10
C PRO A 87 15.13 4.01 6.24
N ASN A 88 14.63 3.69 7.44
CA ASN A 88 15.47 3.41 8.61
C ASN A 88 15.89 1.91 8.69
N GLY A 89 15.39 1.08 7.79
CA GLY A 89 15.67 -0.36 7.71
C GLY A 89 14.60 -1.26 8.35
N GLU A 90 13.68 -0.70 9.13
CA GLU A 90 12.53 -1.44 9.65
C GLU A 90 11.43 -1.50 8.60
N GLN A 91 11.05 -2.73 8.22
CA GLN A 91 10.08 -2.98 7.16
C GLN A 91 9.21 -4.17 7.52
N VAL A 92 7.91 -4.01 7.31
CA VAL A 92 6.94 -5.11 7.35
C VAL A 92 6.28 -5.27 6.00
N SER A 93 5.82 -6.47 5.70
CA SER A 93 5.16 -6.75 4.44
C SER A 93 4.02 -7.75 4.59
N THR A 94 3.00 -7.58 3.77
CA THR A 94 1.79 -8.39 3.80
C THR A 94 1.44 -8.85 2.39
N ASN A 95 1.08 -10.12 2.25
CA ASN A 95 0.58 -10.66 0.99
C ASN A 95 -0.88 -10.27 0.80
N SER A 96 -1.22 -9.88 -0.42
CA SER A 96 -2.59 -9.58 -0.82
C SER A 96 -2.83 -10.06 -2.26
N THR A 97 -4.04 -9.82 -2.75
CA THR A 97 -4.47 -10.16 -4.10
C THR A 97 -4.89 -8.89 -4.83
N PHE A 98 -4.43 -8.74 -6.07
CA PHE A 98 -4.94 -7.77 -7.02
C PHE A 98 -5.74 -8.49 -8.07
N TYR A 99 -6.94 -8.00 -8.35
CA TYR A 99 -7.85 -8.56 -9.32
C TYR A 99 -7.85 -7.71 -10.60
N LEU A 100 -7.63 -8.38 -11.73
CA LEU A 100 -7.82 -7.84 -13.07
C LEU A 100 -9.04 -8.53 -13.71
N PRO A 101 -9.98 -7.78 -14.30
CA PRO A 101 -11.19 -8.35 -14.88
C PRO A 101 -10.96 -9.24 -16.10
#